data_AF-A0A1V8U2E9-F1
#
_entry.id   AF-A0A1V8U2E9-F1
#
_cell.length_a   1.000
_cell.length_b   1.000
_cell.length_c   1.000
_cell.angle_alpha   90.00
_cell.angle_beta   90.00
_cell.angle_gamma   90.00
#
_symmetry.space_group_name_H-M   'P 1'
#
loop_
_entity.id
_entity.type
_entity.pdbx_description
1 polymer ?
#
loop_
_entity_poly.entity_id
_entity_poly.type
_entity_poly.pdbx_seq_one_letter_code
_entity_poly.pdbx_strand_id
1 'polypeptide(L)'
;MKNPEMVSKPNQERRLEKETGQSPITSRRRRALLKQTDGIPFEQMPYQCFQEARNVLQEDRKEKLEAIQQQRERIARLKESRVEPQDEGRKQHRLDSMRQKLERLKILADINDPVVKRRFEDGLGDMNKPIYRHLAHKKWLAYKRPLLMQRITQMNVMPDVLPHVEPSVSTELSFAKRRVQHGDIVDSRVSEIAPKMTIQPYDRGERLYTIAVVDPDVPNVEKDGFDYRCHFLAANIPVSPTSTNVRFSTLDAESQTIIPWLPPYSQKGIKYSRLAIFILEQPLLDPLAPATSAQRSQSIDVAAIKAADRYTQRDGFILRSLVNSQNLKPAGVDLFRTQYDEGTAGVMQRAGIAGWDVEFKRKRIEPLPYKRLKGESTTPSLLAAPRPTPTAKRTQKQDSEITARYIQLVDPSTNRLYEDPATQQPLPPRTLRGVLATLDFKTHRLIQVSPDEPRNRDFIPVCKIVEKKDEYRREKLRKEAQKESKALQAKTNSVKTLELNWAIDGNDLSHRLDRVKAFLEEGRKVEIMVASKKKGRKATAAECEGLLGRVREVVDG
;
A
#
# COMPACT_ATOMS: atom_id res chain seq x y z
N MET A 1 22.02 -19.45 -47.91
CA MET A 1 21.66 -19.23 -46.49
C MET A 1 20.98 -17.87 -46.35
N LYS A 2 19.85 -17.77 -45.63
CA LYS A 2 19.16 -16.48 -45.43
C LYS A 2 19.85 -15.70 -44.32
N ASN A 3 20.19 -14.43 -44.57
CA ASN A 3 20.78 -13.57 -43.56
C ASN A 3 19.74 -13.29 -42.43
N PRO A 4 20.03 -13.65 -41.16
CA PRO A 4 19.14 -13.45 -40.01
C PRO A 4 18.69 -11.99 -39.83
N GLU A 5 19.47 -11.03 -40.29
CA GLU A 5 19.23 -9.60 -40.17
C GLU A 5 18.21 -9.06 -41.19
N MET A 6 17.87 -9.83 -42.23
CA MET A 6 17.04 -9.36 -43.34
C MET A 6 15.73 -10.16 -43.50
N VAL A 7 15.61 -11.32 -42.88
CA VAL A 7 14.35 -12.08 -42.91
C VAL A 7 13.26 -11.28 -42.19
N SER A 8 12.07 -11.08 -42.76
CA SER A 8 11.00 -10.29 -42.09
C SER A 8 9.62 -10.94 -42.10
N LYS A 9 9.39 -11.89 -43.02
CA LYS A 9 8.12 -12.64 -43.13
C LYS A 9 8.08 -13.79 -42.10
N PRO A 10 6.98 -13.99 -41.35
CA PRO A 10 6.90 -15.04 -40.31
C PRO A 10 7.25 -16.45 -40.80
N ASN A 11 6.82 -16.81 -42.01
CA ASN A 11 7.13 -18.13 -42.59
C ASN A 11 8.63 -18.29 -42.89
N GLN A 12 9.32 -17.20 -43.22
CA GLN A 12 10.76 -17.21 -43.46
C GLN A 12 11.55 -17.24 -42.14
N GLU A 13 11.04 -16.62 -41.07
CA GLU A 13 11.63 -16.70 -39.71
C GLU A 13 11.59 -18.15 -39.21
N ARG A 14 10.44 -18.81 -39.29
CA ARG A 14 10.30 -20.23 -38.91
C ARG A 14 11.22 -21.16 -39.71
N ARG A 15 11.45 -20.86 -41.00
CA ARG A 15 12.41 -21.60 -41.82
C ARG A 15 13.86 -21.32 -41.41
N LEU A 16 14.21 -20.06 -41.13
CA LEU A 16 15.53 -19.68 -40.62
C LEU A 16 15.84 -20.42 -39.31
N GLU A 17 14.91 -20.40 -38.36
CA GLU A 17 15.05 -21.10 -37.08
C GLU A 17 15.21 -22.61 -37.25
N LYS A 18 14.47 -23.23 -38.18
CA LYS A 18 14.58 -24.67 -38.46
C LYS A 18 15.88 -25.05 -39.19
N GLU A 19 16.34 -24.24 -40.13
CA GLU A 19 17.50 -24.54 -40.99
C GLU A 19 18.83 -24.19 -40.33
N THR A 20 18.86 -23.14 -39.52
CA THR A 20 20.11 -22.58 -38.94
C THR A 20 20.14 -22.58 -37.42
N GLY A 21 19.02 -22.86 -36.75
CA GLY A 21 18.91 -22.76 -35.28
C GLY A 21 18.98 -21.32 -34.75
N GLN A 22 19.10 -20.31 -35.62
CA GLN A 22 19.25 -18.91 -35.24
C GLN A 22 17.90 -18.19 -35.30
N SER A 23 17.58 -17.46 -34.23
CA SER A 23 16.45 -16.55 -34.22
C SER A 23 16.80 -15.23 -34.94
N PRO A 24 15.83 -14.61 -35.62
CA PRO A 24 16.06 -13.36 -36.32
C PRO A 24 16.42 -12.20 -35.37
N ILE A 25 17.33 -11.34 -35.81
CA ILE A 25 17.91 -10.27 -35.00
C ILE A 25 17.07 -8.99 -35.18
N THR A 26 16.65 -8.36 -34.08
CA THR A 26 15.81 -7.12 -34.04
C THR A 26 14.36 -7.26 -34.56
N SER A 27 13.60 -6.16 -34.51
CA SER A 27 12.18 -6.11 -34.87
C SER A 27 11.93 -6.35 -36.37
N ARG A 28 10.77 -6.94 -36.71
CA ARG A 28 10.36 -7.20 -38.11
C ARG A 28 10.37 -5.92 -38.97
N ARG A 29 9.95 -4.79 -38.41
CA ARG A 29 9.93 -3.48 -39.07
C ARG A 29 11.34 -3.06 -39.49
N ARG A 30 12.32 -3.16 -38.59
CA ARG A 30 13.72 -2.81 -38.90
C ARG A 30 14.26 -3.68 -40.04
N ARG A 31 14.02 -4.99 -39.98
CA ARG A 31 14.47 -5.95 -41.01
C ARG A 31 13.81 -5.71 -42.38
N ALA A 32 12.53 -5.30 -42.40
CA ALA A 32 11.85 -4.93 -43.64
C ALA A 32 12.38 -3.63 -44.24
N LEU A 33 12.62 -2.61 -43.41
CA LEU A 33 13.16 -1.33 -43.85
C LEU A 33 14.61 -1.45 -44.33
N LEU A 34 15.44 -2.25 -43.66
CA LEU A 34 16.83 -2.51 -44.09
C LEU A 34 16.93 -3.07 -45.52
N LYS A 35 15.88 -3.73 -46.03
CA LYS A 35 15.82 -4.19 -47.43
C LYS A 35 15.43 -3.10 -48.42
N GLN A 36 14.70 -2.08 -47.96
CA GLN A 36 14.12 -1.03 -48.80
C GLN A 36 14.97 0.23 -48.84
N THR A 37 15.80 0.46 -47.83
CA THR A 37 16.59 1.69 -47.66
C THR A 37 18.05 1.50 -48.04
N ASP A 38 18.69 2.57 -48.54
CA ASP A 38 20.07 2.59 -49.08
C ASP A 38 21.20 2.44 -48.03
N GLY A 39 20.89 2.05 -46.79
CA GLY A 39 21.91 1.77 -45.76
C GLY A 39 22.67 2.98 -45.23
N ILE A 40 22.19 4.21 -45.49
CA ILE A 40 22.82 5.45 -45.02
C ILE A 40 22.88 5.48 -43.48
N PRO A 41 24.04 5.80 -42.87
CA PRO A 41 24.13 6.00 -41.43
C PRO A 41 23.15 7.05 -40.93
N PHE A 42 22.51 6.80 -39.78
CA PHE A 42 21.52 7.71 -39.18
C PHE A 42 22.01 9.17 -39.06
N GLU A 43 23.31 9.34 -38.80
CA GLU A 43 23.99 10.62 -38.70
C GLU A 43 24.07 11.41 -40.02
N GLN A 44 24.07 10.71 -41.16
CA GLN A 44 24.26 11.26 -42.50
C GLN A 44 22.92 11.44 -43.24
N MET A 45 21.79 11.32 -42.54
CA MET A 45 20.47 11.51 -43.15
C MET A 45 20.31 12.93 -43.71
N PRO A 46 19.90 13.11 -44.97
CA PRO A 46 19.92 14.40 -45.67
C PRO A 46 18.73 15.30 -45.30
N TYR A 47 18.51 15.52 -44.00
CA TYR A 47 17.50 16.45 -43.49
C TYR A 47 18.17 17.74 -43.01
N GLN A 48 17.82 18.87 -43.60
CA GLN A 48 18.48 20.16 -43.35
C GLN A 48 18.52 20.53 -41.86
N CYS A 49 17.36 20.65 -41.22
CA CYS A 49 17.26 21.03 -39.80
C CYS A 49 18.01 20.05 -38.88
N PHE A 50 18.03 18.77 -39.21
CA PHE A 50 18.79 17.77 -38.46
C PHE A 50 20.30 17.97 -38.59
N GLN A 51 20.81 18.27 -39.79
CA GLN A 51 22.23 18.53 -40.01
C GLN A 51 22.67 19.86 -39.38
N GLU A 52 21.88 20.91 -39.49
CA GLU A 52 22.14 22.20 -38.82
C GLU A 52 22.19 22.03 -37.30
N ALA A 53 21.19 21.37 -36.71
CA ALA A 53 21.18 21.07 -35.28
C ALA A 53 22.41 20.23 -34.88
N ARG A 54 22.81 19.26 -35.72
CA ARG A 54 23.99 18.44 -35.46
C ARG A 54 25.28 19.26 -35.47
N ASN A 55 25.43 20.22 -36.38
CA ASN A 55 26.58 21.11 -36.41
C ASN A 55 26.72 21.91 -35.12
N VAL A 56 25.61 22.48 -34.62
CA VAL A 56 25.56 23.18 -33.33
C VAL A 56 26.01 22.27 -32.17
N LEU A 57 25.53 21.02 -32.15
CA LEU A 57 25.92 20.05 -31.13
C LEU A 57 27.39 19.62 -31.24
N GLN A 58 27.95 19.56 -32.45
CA GLN A 58 29.37 19.26 -32.65
C GLN A 58 30.27 20.39 -32.16
N GLU A 59 29.87 21.65 -32.38
CA GLU A 59 30.57 22.83 -31.85
C GLU A 59 30.54 22.83 -30.32
N ASP A 60 29.35 22.70 -29.71
CA ASP A 60 29.21 22.60 -28.24
C ASP A 60 30.07 21.48 -27.66
N ARG A 61 30.11 20.32 -28.33
CA ARG A 61 30.94 19.18 -27.93
C ARG A 61 32.42 19.50 -27.98
N LYS A 62 32.91 20.18 -29.02
CA LYS A 62 34.33 20.59 -29.13
C LYS A 62 34.72 21.47 -27.96
N GLU A 63 33.91 22.48 -27.63
CA GLU A 63 34.14 23.33 -26.46
C GLU A 63 34.21 22.53 -25.15
N LYS A 64 33.32 21.54 -24.96
CA LYS A 64 33.36 20.69 -23.76
C LYS A 64 34.60 19.79 -23.73
N LEU A 65 35.08 19.30 -24.87
CA LEU A 65 36.32 18.53 -24.95
C LEU A 65 37.54 19.37 -24.56
N GLU A 66 37.61 20.62 -25.05
CA GLU A 66 38.66 21.57 -24.64
C GLU A 66 38.58 21.87 -23.15
N ALA A 67 37.39 22.12 -22.61
CA ALA A 67 37.19 22.30 -21.17
C ALA A 67 37.62 21.07 -20.36
N ILE A 68 37.37 19.86 -20.85
CA ILE A 68 37.83 18.61 -20.20
C ILE A 68 39.35 18.54 -20.18
N GLN A 69 40.02 18.88 -21.28
CA GLN A 69 41.50 18.91 -21.33
C GLN A 69 42.05 19.92 -20.33
N GLN A 70 41.54 21.15 -20.32
CA GLN A 70 41.93 22.18 -19.36
C GLN A 70 41.69 21.74 -17.91
N GLN A 71 40.56 21.09 -17.61
CA GLN A 71 40.32 20.58 -16.25
C GLN A 71 41.27 19.42 -15.88
N ARG A 72 41.60 18.53 -16.83
CA ARG A 72 42.57 17.45 -16.61
C ARG A 72 43.95 18.01 -16.27
N GLU A 73 44.41 19.01 -17.00
CA GLU A 73 45.67 19.69 -16.71
C GLU A 73 45.66 20.37 -15.35
N ARG A 74 44.57 21.07 -15.00
CA ARG A 74 44.44 21.71 -13.67
C ARG A 74 44.50 20.67 -12.55
N ILE A 75 43.86 19.52 -12.72
CA ILE A 75 43.91 18.41 -11.76
C ILE A 75 45.34 17.84 -11.67
N ALA A 76 46.03 17.67 -12.80
CA ALA A 76 47.41 17.18 -12.81
C ALA A 76 48.35 18.14 -12.07
N ARG A 77 48.30 19.43 -12.40
CA ARG A 77 49.09 20.49 -11.73
C ARG A 77 48.81 20.54 -10.23
N LEU A 78 47.54 20.49 -9.83
CA LEU A 78 47.15 20.50 -8.41
C LEU A 78 47.53 19.20 -7.69
N LYS A 79 47.61 18.06 -8.40
CA LYS A 79 48.06 16.80 -7.81
C LYS A 79 49.56 16.87 -7.46
N GLU A 80 50.35 17.39 -8.39
CA GLU A 80 51.81 17.55 -8.27
C GLU A 80 52.23 18.62 -7.26
N SER A 81 51.43 19.67 -7.06
CA SER A 81 51.75 20.73 -6.09
C SER A 81 51.88 20.16 -4.68
N ARG A 82 53.06 20.27 -4.06
CA ARG A 82 53.25 19.94 -2.65
C ARG A 82 52.61 21.02 -1.78
N VAL A 83 51.93 20.60 -0.73
CA VAL A 83 51.18 21.46 0.19
C VAL A 83 51.56 21.00 1.60
N GLU A 84 51.65 21.93 2.54
CA GLU A 84 51.91 21.63 3.95
C GLU A 84 50.86 20.66 4.51
N PRO A 85 51.21 19.80 5.49
CA PRO A 85 50.29 18.81 6.05
C PRO A 85 48.96 19.39 6.56
N GLN A 86 48.98 20.64 7.03
CA GLN A 86 47.80 21.35 7.52
C GLN A 86 46.78 21.70 6.41
N ASP A 87 47.23 21.88 5.17
CA ASP A 87 46.39 22.28 4.02
C ASP A 87 46.05 21.10 3.09
N GLU A 88 46.49 19.88 3.40
CA GLU A 88 46.20 18.68 2.61
C GLU A 88 44.70 18.42 2.44
N GLY A 89 43.90 18.65 3.49
CA GLY A 89 42.45 18.52 3.42
C GLY A 89 41.80 19.50 2.42
N ARG A 90 42.29 20.74 2.37
CA ARG A 90 41.82 21.75 1.38
C ARG A 90 42.21 21.35 -0.03
N LYS A 91 43.43 20.84 -0.22
CA LYS A 91 43.90 20.32 -1.51
C LYS A 91 43.00 19.16 -1.98
N GLN A 92 42.69 18.21 -1.10
CA GLN A 92 41.81 17.07 -1.39
C GLN A 92 40.39 17.52 -1.78
N HIS A 93 39.77 18.39 -1.00
CA HIS A 93 38.45 18.95 -1.33
C HIS A 93 38.43 19.67 -2.69
N ARG A 94 39.49 20.42 -3.01
CA ARG A 94 39.62 21.10 -4.31
C ARG A 94 39.79 20.08 -5.44
N LEU A 95 40.59 19.04 -5.23
CA LEU A 95 40.74 17.94 -6.20
C LEU A 95 39.42 17.21 -6.45
N ASP A 96 38.64 16.92 -5.40
CA ASP A 96 37.34 16.26 -5.54
C ASP A 96 36.31 17.14 -6.25
N SER A 97 36.26 18.44 -5.93
CA SER A 97 35.43 19.40 -6.67
C SER A 97 35.79 19.45 -8.15
N MET A 98 37.09 19.47 -8.48
CA MET A 98 37.56 19.44 -9.86
C MET A 98 37.24 18.10 -10.55
N ARG A 99 37.35 16.96 -9.86
CA ARG A 99 36.98 15.63 -10.38
C ARG A 99 35.49 15.54 -10.67
N GLN A 100 34.64 16.03 -9.78
CA GLN A 100 33.18 16.07 -9.99
C GLN A 100 32.84 16.95 -11.20
N LYS A 101 33.49 18.12 -11.33
CA LYS A 101 33.34 18.99 -12.50
C LYS A 101 33.76 18.29 -13.79
N LEU A 102 34.88 17.56 -13.78
CA LEU A 102 35.36 16.78 -14.92
C LEU A 102 34.37 15.68 -15.32
N GLU A 103 33.83 14.92 -14.37
CA GLU A 103 32.79 13.91 -14.65
C GLU A 103 31.51 14.55 -15.22
N ARG A 104 31.09 15.71 -14.70
CA ARG A 104 29.97 16.48 -15.25
C ARG A 104 30.23 16.93 -16.69
N LEU A 105 31.42 17.44 -17.00
CA LEU A 105 31.77 17.86 -18.36
C LEU A 105 31.77 16.69 -19.34
N LYS A 106 32.28 15.51 -18.94
CA LYS A 106 32.20 14.28 -19.76
C LYS A 106 30.76 13.92 -20.10
N ILE A 107 29.84 14.06 -19.13
CA ILE A 107 28.41 13.79 -19.37
C ILE A 107 27.84 14.82 -20.34
N LEU A 108 28.10 16.12 -20.13
CA LEU A 108 27.57 17.19 -20.99
C LEU A 108 28.07 17.09 -22.44
N ALA A 109 29.29 16.61 -22.67
CA ALA A 109 29.85 16.45 -24.02
C ALA A 109 29.07 15.43 -24.87
N ASP A 110 28.47 14.41 -24.26
CA ASP A 110 27.82 13.30 -24.98
C ASP A 110 26.29 13.21 -24.71
N ILE A 111 25.72 14.07 -23.86
CA ILE A 111 24.30 13.99 -23.46
C ILE A 111 23.32 14.27 -24.61
N ASN A 112 23.71 15.14 -25.53
CA ASN A 112 22.90 15.54 -26.67
C ASN A 112 23.18 14.71 -27.93
N ASP A 113 24.07 13.71 -27.85
CA ASP A 113 24.36 12.83 -28.98
C ASP A 113 23.17 11.87 -29.22
N PRO A 114 22.53 11.92 -30.40
CA PRO A 114 21.37 11.07 -30.69
C PRO A 114 21.73 9.58 -30.77
N VAL A 115 22.96 9.22 -31.14
CA VAL A 115 23.42 7.82 -31.17
C VAL A 115 23.61 7.28 -29.77
N VAL A 116 24.11 8.10 -28.84
CA VAL A 116 24.22 7.73 -27.43
C VAL A 116 22.83 7.46 -26.85
N LYS A 117 21.87 8.36 -27.09
CA LYS A 117 20.48 8.18 -26.66
C LYS A 117 19.87 6.89 -27.24
N ARG A 118 20.03 6.65 -28.55
CA ARG A 118 19.54 5.43 -29.21
C ARG A 118 20.12 4.17 -28.58
N ARG A 119 21.45 4.12 -28.40
CA ARG A 119 22.14 2.96 -27.77
C ARG A 119 21.66 2.72 -26.35
N PHE A 120 21.39 3.78 -25.58
CA PHE A 120 20.85 3.67 -24.24
C PHE A 120 19.42 3.10 -24.24
N GLU A 121 18.55 3.61 -25.11
CA GLU A 121 17.16 3.15 -25.24
C GLU A 121 17.07 1.69 -25.74
N ASP A 122 17.99 1.29 -26.63
CA ASP A 122 18.14 -0.09 -27.12
C ASP A 122 18.73 -1.04 -26.06
N GLY A 123 19.23 -0.54 -24.93
CA GLY A 123 19.86 -1.34 -23.87
C GLY A 123 21.29 -1.80 -24.17
N LEU A 124 21.93 -1.22 -25.19
CA LEU A 124 23.30 -1.52 -25.64
C LEU A 124 24.32 -0.49 -25.10
N GLY A 125 23.93 0.30 -24.10
CA GLY A 125 24.79 1.30 -23.47
C GLY A 125 25.87 0.66 -22.60
N ASP A 126 27.10 1.14 -22.72
CA ASP A 126 28.24 0.69 -21.91
C ASP A 126 28.27 1.41 -20.55
N MET A 127 27.93 0.70 -19.48
CA MET A 127 27.89 1.24 -18.12
C MET A 127 29.26 1.66 -17.56
N ASN A 128 30.38 1.36 -18.24
CA ASN A 128 31.67 1.94 -17.87
C ASN A 128 31.75 3.44 -18.16
N LYS A 129 31.02 3.90 -19.19
CA LYS A 129 31.01 5.32 -19.59
C LYS A 129 30.09 6.12 -18.67
N PRO A 130 30.50 7.32 -18.22
CA PRO A 130 29.70 8.15 -17.32
C PRO A 130 28.31 8.50 -17.86
N ILE A 131 28.20 8.72 -19.18
CA ILE A 131 26.95 9.12 -19.81
C ILE A 131 25.85 8.07 -19.67
N TYR A 132 26.15 6.79 -19.93
CA TYR A 132 25.16 5.72 -19.82
C TYR A 132 24.74 5.49 -18.37
N ARG A 133 25.67 5.58 -17.40
CA ARG A 133 25.33 5.55 -15.98
C ARG A 133 24.43 6.71 -15.59
N HIS A 134 24.71 7.92 -16.06
CA HIS A 134 23.90 9.10 -15.79
C HIS A 134 22.48 8.97 -16.35
N LEU A 135 22.33 8.53 -17.60
CA LEU A 135 21.02 8.28 -18.22
C LEU A 135 20.25 7.17 -17.49
N ALA A 136 20.93 6.09 -17.11
CA ALA A 136 20.33 5.00 -16.33
C ALA A 136 19.87 5.47 -14.95
N HIS A 137 20.70 6.26 -14.26
CA HIS A 137 20.38 6.86 -12.96
C HIS A 137 19.16 7.78 -13.07
N LYS A 138 19.15 8.68 -14.07
CA LYS A 138 18.01 9.58 -14.32
C LYS A 138 16.72 8.80 -14.60
N LYS A 139 16.77 7.74 -15.40
CA LYS A 139 15.61 6.87 -15.69
C LYS A 139 15.10 6.16 -14.43
N TRP A 140 16.00 5.73 -13.55
CA TRP A 140 15.63 5.08 -12.29
C TRP A 140 15.03 6.05 -11.28
N LEU A 141 15.64 7.23 -11.11
CA LEU A 141 15.13 8.31 -10.26
C LEU A 141 13.72 8.76 -10.68
N ALA A 142 13.42 8.75 -11.98
CA ALA A 142 12.14 9.21 -12.51
C ALA A 142 10.94 8.31 -12.14
N TYR A 143 11.15 7.01 -11.93
CA TYR A 143 10.02 6.07 -11.74
C TYR A 143 10.32 4.94 -10.75
N LYS A 144 11.36 4.14 -11.00
CA LYS A 144 11.64 2.92 -10.22
C LYS A 144 11.98 3.23 -8.76
N ARG A 145 12.77 4.28 -8.49
CA ARG A 145 13.11 4.67 -7.10
C ARG A 145 11.89 5.17 -6.32
N PRO A 146 11.05 6.10 -6.83
CA PRO A 146 9.81 6.48 -6.15
C PRO A 146 8.87 5.29 -5.87
N LEU A 147 8.73 4.36 -6.82
CA LEU A 147 7.94 3.14 -6.62
C LEU A 147 8.50 2.28 -5.48
N LEU A 148 9.81 2.04 -5.47
CA LEU A 148 10.48 1.31 -4.40
C LEU A 148 10.27 1.98 -3.04
N MET A 149 10.52 3.29 -2.95
CA MET A 149 10.31 4.06 -1.72
C MET A 149 8.86 3.99 -1.25
N GLN A 150 7.89 4.11 -2.15
CA GLN A 150 6.47 3.96 -1.83
C GLN A 150 6.19 2.60 -1.18
N ARG A 151 6.77 1.52 -1.71
CA ARG A 151 6.56 0.15 -1.19
C ARG A 151 7.19 -0.04 0.18
N ILE A 152 8.41 0.44 0.38
CA ILE A 152 9.13 0.35 1.67
C ILE A 152 8.37 1.07 2.77
N THR A 153 7.91 2.30 2.48
CA THR A 153 7.14 3.10 3.44
C THR A 153 5.75 2.53 3.69
N GLN A 154 5.02 2.13 2.65
CA GLN A 154 3.66 1.56 2.79
C GLN A 154 3.67 0.25 3.58
N MET A 155 4.71 -0.56 3.39
CA MET A 155 4.85 -1.85 4.05
C MET A 155 5.68 -1.76 5.33
N ASN A 156 5.95 -0.57 5.86
CA ASN A 156 6.69 -0.31 7.11
C ASN A 156 8.05 -1.02 7.22
N VAL A 157 8.69 -1.37 6.09
CA VAL A 157 10.08 -1.90 6.14
C VAL A 157 11.02 -0.83 6.74
N MET A 158 10.71 0.42 6.44
CA MET A 158 11.14 1.61 7.18
C MET A 158 9.92 2.12 7.97
N PRO A 159 9.97 2.23 9.32
CA PRO A 159 11.17 2.19 10.17
C PRO A 159 11.50 0.83 10.79
N ASP A 160 10.69 -0.22 10.61
CA ASP A 160 10.78 -1.45 11.41
C ASP A 160 12.17 -2.08 11.38
N VAL A 161 12.71 -2.37 10.19
CA VAL A 161 14.03 -3.02 10.07
C VAL A 161 15.15 -2.02 10.22
N LEU A 162 15.17 -0.99 9.36
CA LEU A 162 16.08 0.15 9.45
C LEU A 162 15.28 1.46 9.51
N PRO A 163 15.69 2.42 10.36
CA PRO A 163 14.95 3.65 10.57
C PRO A 163 14.94 4.57 9.35
N HIS A 164 16.02 4.56 8.56
CA HIS A 164 16.17 5.39 7.37
C HIS A 164 17.03 4.67 6.33
N VAL A 165 16.58 4.66 5.09
CA VAL A 165 17.37 4.19 3.94
C VAL A 165 17.10 5.10 2.74
N GLU A 166 18.18 5.57 2.14
CA GLU A 166 18.16 6.26 0.84
C GLU A 166 18.79 5.34 -0.20
N PRO A 167 17.98 4.64 -1.02
CA PRO A 167 18.52 3.81 -2.08
C PRO A 167 19.34 4.67 -3.05
N SER A 168 20.59 4.26 -3.27
CA SER A 168 21.53 4.77 -4.27
C SER A 168 21.76 3.79 -5.43
N VAL A 169 21.45 2.51 -5.22
CA VAL A 169 21.53 1.46 -6.24
C VAL A 169 20.15 0.93 -6.61
N SER A 170 19.95 0.57 -7.88
CA SER A 170 18.71 -0.09 -8.31
C SER A 170 18.77 -1.59 -8.03
N THR A 171 17.65 -2.15 -7.59
CA THR A 171 17.47 -3.56 -7.29
C THR A 171 16.42 -4.18 -8.20
N GLU A 172 16.66 -5.40 -8.65
CA GLU A 172 15.65 -6.23 -9.30
C GLU A 172 15.79 -7.67 -8.83
N LEU A 173 14.73 -8.22 -8.26
CA LEU A 173 14.66 -9.60 -7.77
C LEU A 173 14.05 -10.54 -8.81
N SER A 174 14.61 -11.75 -8.91
CA SER A 174 14.06 -12.82 -9.73
C SER A 174 14.25 -14.18 -9.07
N PHE A 175 13.23 -15.03 -9.16
CA PHE A 175 13.31 -16.45 -8.81
C PHE A 175 13.26 -17.26 -10.10
N ALA A 176 14.31 -18.04 -10.36
CA ALA A 176 14.52 -18.72 -11.64
C ALA A 176 14.32 -17.79 -12.85
N LYS A 177 13.22 -17.97 -13.62
CA LYS A 177 12.89 -17.14 -14.79
C LYS A 177 11.87 -16.03 -14.49
N ARG A 178 11.27 -16.02 -13.30
CA ARG A 178 10.20 -15.07 -12.91
C ARG A 178 10.80 -13.85 -12.24
N ARG A 179 10.60 -12.67 -12.82
CA ARG A 179 10.89 -11.38 -12.18
C ARG A 179 9.78 -11.05 -11.18
N VAL A 180 10.16 -10.58 -10.00
CA VAL A 180 9.25 -10.23 -8.90
C VAL A 180 9.23 -8.72 -8.75
N GLN A 181 8.04 -8.12 -8.60
CA GLN A 181 7.96 -6.68 -8.30
C GLN A 181 8.12 -6.44 -6.80
N HIS A 182 8.59 -5.24 -6.46
CA HIS A 182 8.75 -4.78 -5.10
C HIS A 182 7.42 -4.89 -4.31
N GLY A 183 7.41 -5.72 -3.27
CA GLY A 183 6.26 -5.98 -2.43
C GLY A 183 5.28 -7.03 -2.95
N ASP A 184 5.57 -7.74 -4.04
CA ASP A 184 4.72 -8.83 -4.53
C ASP A 184 4.69 -10.00 -3.55
N ILE A 185 3.57 -10.74 -3.56
CA ILE A 185 3.44 -12.01 -2.83
C ILE A 185 4.00 -13.12 -3.71
N VAL A 186 4.96 -13.87 -3.19
CA VAL A 186 5.61 -14.99 -3.86
C VAL A 186 5.14 -16.30 -3.25
N ASP A 187 4.83 -17.27 -4.10
CA ASP A 187 4.46 -18.64 -3.73
C ASP A 187 5.65 -19.36 -3.08
N SER A 188 5.40 -20.09 -2.00
CA SER A 188 6.43 -20.77 -1.22
C SER A 188 7.30 -21.71 -2.06
N ARG A 189 6.72 -22.37 -3.06
CA ARG A 189 7.43 -23.28 -3.98
C ARG A 189 8.39 -22.54 -4.91
N VAL A 190 8.10 -21.27 -5.21
CA VAL A 190 8.95 -20.42 -6.04
C VAL A 190 10.09 -19.84 -5.21
N SER A 191 9.81 -19.42 -3.97
CA SER A 191 10.83 -18.87 -3.05
C SER A 191 11.65 -19.93 -2.30
N GLU A 192 11.37 -21.23 -2.50
CA GLU A 192 12.21 -22.32 -2.00
C GLU A 192 13.64 -22.24 -2.54
N ILE A 193 13.80 -21.88 -3.81
CA ILE A 193 15.11 -21.73 -4.45
C ILE A 193 15.67 -20.35 -4.15
N ALA A 194 16.98 -20.27 -3.88
CA ALA A 194 17.67 -19.00 -3.65
C ALA A 194 17.54 -18.06 -4.87
N PRO A 195 17.25 -16.76 -4.66
CA PRO A 195 16.97 -15.85 -5.75
C PRO A 195 18.24 -15.42 -6.50
N LYS A 196 17.99 -14.84 -7.68
CA LYS A 196 18.95 -14.02 -8.40
C LYS A 196 18.54 -12.56 -8.26
N MET A 197 19.48 -11.73 -7.80
CA MET A 197 19.31 -10.28 -7.69
C MET A 197 20.20 -9.56 -8.69
N THR A 198 19.67 -8.51 -9.31
CA THR A 198 20.44 -7.58 -10.15
C THR A 198 20.59 -6.27 -9.39
N ILE A 199 21.83 -5.91 -9.08
CA ILE A 199 22.19 -4.70 -8.33
C ILE A 199 22.91 -3.78 -9.29
N GLN A 200 22.28 -2.67 -9.69
CA GLN A 200 22.87 -1.71 -10.61
C GLN A 200 23.37 -0.48 -9.85
N PRO A 201 24.68 -0.34 -9.62
CA PRO A 201 25.27 0.91 -9.17
C PRO A 201 25.39 1.91 -10.34
N TYR A 202 25.30 3.20 -10.00
CA TYR A 202 25.46 4.31 -10.95
C TYR A 202 26.80 5.06 -10.79
N ASP A 203 27.52 4.77 -9.71
CA ASP A 203 28.87 5.25 -9.48
C ASP A 203 29.89 4.43 -10.27
N ARG A 204 31.10 4.97 -10.42
CA ARG A 204 32.20 4.23 -11.05
C ARG A 204 32.91 3.31 -10.06
N GLY A 205 33.52 2.26 -10.61
CA GLY A 205 34.38 1.33 -9.87
C GLY A 205 33.59 0.16 -9.28
N GLU A 206 34.35 -0.82 -8.80
CA GLU A 206 33.83 -1.98 -8.10
C GLU A 206 33.76 -1.68 -6.60
N ARG A 207 32.72 -2.19 -5.94
CA ARG A 207 32.51 -2.09 -4.50
C ARG A 207 32.08 -3.43 -3.96
N LEU A 208 32.43 -3.69 -2.71
CA LEU A 208 31.94 -4.85 -1.99
C LEU A 208 30.64 -4.49 -1.26
N TYR A 209 29.68 -5.40 -1.35
CA TYR A 209 28.40 -5.28 -0.68
C TYR A 209 28.16 -6.48 0.25
N THR A 210 27.38 -6.21 1.29
CA THR A 210 26.81 -7.21 2.19
C THR A 210 25.30 -7.23 1.95
N ILE A 211 24.75 -8.42 1.69
CA ILE A 211 23.31 -8.62 1.45
C ILE A 211 22.72 -9.36 2.64
N ALA A 212 21.66 -8.79 3.22
CA ALA A 212 20.91 -9.38 4.32
C ALA A 212 19.43 -9.49 3.97
N VAL A 213 18.83 -10.66 4.17
CA VAL A 213 17.40 -10.91 4.00
C VAL A 213 16.79 -11.16 5.37
N VAL A 214 15.88 -10.28 5.77
CA VAL A 214 15.32 -10.23 7.12
C VAL A 214 13.80 -10.26 7.05
N ASP A 215 13.21 -11.13 7.87
CA ASP A 215 11.78 -11.24 8.14
C ASP A 215 11.48 -10.58 9.50
N PRO A 216 10.78 -9.44 9.57
CA PRO A 216 10.40 -8.79 10.82
C PRO A 216 9.05 -9.26 11.38
N ASP A 217 8.37 -10.22 10.72
CA ASP A 217 7.00 -10.62 11.02
C ASP A 217 6.92 -12.05 11.59
N VAL A 218 7.96 -12.50 12.31
CA VAL A 218 7.96 -13.83 12.94
C VAL A 218 7.15 -13.78 14.22
N PRO A 219 6.04 -14.54 14.34
CA PRO A 219 5.16 -14.46 15.49
C PRO A 219 5.84 -14.98 16.76
N ASN A 220 5.77 -14.21 17.85
CA ASN A 220 6.14 -14.64 19.18
C ASN A 220 4.91 -14.57 20.10
N VAL A 221 4.38 -15.75 20.46
CA VAL A 221 3.17 -15.89 21.28
C VAL A 221 3.41 -15.43 22.72
N GLU A 222 4.59 -15.70 23.27
CA GLU A 222 4.93 -15.35 24.65
C GLU A 222 4.98 -13.83 24.86
N LYS A 223 5.53 -13.11 23.87
CA LYS A 223 5.62 -11.65 23.90
C LYS A 223 4.35 -10.93 23.40
N ASP A 224 3.36 -11.67 22.89
CA ASP A 224 2.20 -11.13 22.16
C ASP A 224 2.64 -10.12 21.06
N GLY A 225 3.65 -10.51 20.27
CA GLY A 225 4.32 -9.61 19.33
C GLY A 225 5.05 -10.34 18.19
N PHE A 226 5.96 -9.62 17.53
CA PHE A 226 6.78 -10.16 16.44
C PHE A 226 8.27 -10.04 16.76
N ASP A 227 9.03 -11.03 16.35
CA ASP A 227 10.49 -11.07 16.38
C ASP A 227 11.05 -11.06 14.94
N TYR A 228 12.38 -10.95 14.85
CA TYR A 228 13.10 -10.90 13.57
C TYR A 228 13.76 -12.24 13.27
N ARG A 229 13.81 -12.61 11.99
CA ARG A 229 14.58 -13.77 11.51
C ARG A 229 15.39 -13.45 10.27
N CYS A 230 16.64 -13.89 10.25
CA CYS A 230 17.50 -13.80 9.08
C CYS A 230 17.35 -15.05 8.19
N HIS A 231 16.89 -14.82 6.96
CA HIS A 231 16.78 -15.88 5.95
C HIS A 231 18.09 -16.08 5.19
N PHE A 232 18.89 -15.02 5.01
CA PHE A 232 20.14 -15.07 4.27
C PHE A 232 21.06 -13.91 4.66
N LEU A 233 22.35 -14.18 4.82
CA LEU A 233 23.38 -13.18 5.08
C LEU A 233 24.66 -13.56 4.35
N ALA A 234 25.12 -12.68 3.47
CA ALA A 234 26.41 -12.82 2.79
C ALA A 234 27.13 -11.48 2.67
N ALA A 235 28.46 -11.52 2.77
CA ALA A 235 29.37 -10.39 2.70
C ALA A 235 30.34 -10.54 1.52
N ASN A 236 31.11 -9.49 1.25
CA ASN A 236 32.20 -9.46 0.28
C ASN A 236 31.74 -9.77 -1.15
N ILE A 237 30.57 -9.26 -1.52
CA ILE A 237 29.98 -9.49 -2.84
C ILE A 237 30.45 -8.36 -3.77
N PRO A 238 31.30 -8.66 -4.78
CA PRO A 238 31.76 -7.66 -5.73
C PRO A 238 30.65 -7.27 -6.69
N VAL A 239 30.35 -5.98 -6.76
CA VAL A 239 29.40 -5.42 -7.72
C VAL A 239 30.02 -4.22 -8.41
N SER A 240 29.90 -4.18 -9.73
CA SER A 240 30.34 -3.08 -10.57
C SER A 240 29.22 -2.67 -11.53
N PRO A 241 29.33 -1.50 -12.21
CA PRO A 241 28.30 -1.06 -13.16
C PRO A 241 28.06 -2.03 -14.32
N THR A 242 29.04 -2.89 -14.64
CA THR A 242 28.97 -3.91 -15.69
C THR A 242 28.66 -5.31 -15.12
N SER A 243 29.19 -5.65 -13.95
CA SER A 243 28.91 -6.90 -13.24
C SER A 243 27.88 -6.67 -12.15
N THR A 244 26.61 -6.80 -12.51
CA THR A 244 25.46 -6.45 -11.65
C THR A 244 24.68 -7.65 -11.13
N ASN A 245 24.93 -8.85 -11.68
CA ASN A 245 24.15 -10.03 -11.38
C ASN A 245 24.75 -10.79 -10.20
N VAL A 246 23.96 -10.96 -9.14
CA VAL A 246 24.32 -11.75 -7.96
C VAL A 246 23.35 -12.92 -7.85
N ARG A 247 23.87 -14.15 -7.88
CA ARG A 247 23.10 -15.37 -7.63
C ARG A 247 23.43 -15.88 -6.25
N PHE A 248 22.43 -15.99 -5.38
CA PHE A 248 22.70 -16.32 -3.97
C PHE A 248 23.20 -17.76 -3.81
N SER A 249 22.83 -18.66 -4.72
CA SER A 249 23.25 -20.06 -4.73
C SER A 249 24.70 -20.30 -5.16
N THR A 250 25.35 -19.35 -5.83
CA THR A 250 26.73 -19.50 -6.34
C THR A 250 27.77 -18.78 -5.49
N LEU A 251 27.35 -18.17 -4.38
CA LEU A 251 28.26 -17.48 -3.47
C LEU A 251 29.08 -18.51 -2.69
N ASP A 252 30.33 -18.16 -2.42
CA ASP A 252 31.22 -19.06 -1.69
C ASP A 252 30.75 -19.24 -0.24
N ALA A 253 30.78 -20.48 0.24
CA ALA A 253 30.27 -20.83 1.56
C ALA A 253 31.22 -20.39 2.68
N GLU A 254 32.53 -20.37 2.41
CA GLU A 254 33.56 -20.09 3.40
C GLU A 254 33.81 -18.58 3.52
N SER A 255 34.07 -17.91 2.41
CA SER A 255 34.53 -16.51 2.36
C SER A 255 33.44 -15.45 2.21
N GLN A 256 32.24 -15.81 1.77
CA GLN A 256 31.16 -14.85 1.49
C GLN A 256 29.90 -15.13 2.32
N THR A 257 29.45 -16.38 2.38
CA THR A 257 28.16 -16.73 3.01
C THR A 257 28.32 -16.90 4.52
N ILE A 258 27.55 -16.13 5.30
CA ILE A 258 27.49 -16.25 6.76
C ILE A 258 26.28 -17.11 7.16
N ILE A 259 25.09 -16.76 6.63
CA ILE A 259 23.85 -17.51 6.82
C ILE A 259 23.35 -17.95 5.44
N PRO A 260 23.25 -19.26 5.14
CA PRO A 260 22.79 -19.75 3.84
C PRO A 260 21.28 -19.49 3.66
N TRP A 261 20.80 -19.60 2.42
CA TRP A 261 19.41 -19.34 2.09
C TRP A 261 18.46 -20.29 2.83
N LEU A 262 17.55 -19.71 3.60
CA LEU A 262 16.40 -20.41 4.17
C LEU A 262 15.15 -20.04 3.36
N PRO A 263 14.43 -21.02 2.79
CA PRO A 263 13.14 -20.80 2.16
C PRO A 263 12.23 -19.93 3.04
N PRO A 264 11.73 -18.80 2.53
CA PRO A 264 10.73 -18.01 3.23
C PRO A 264 9.44 -18.81 3.42
N TYR A 265 8.84 -18.70 4.60
CA TYR A 265 7.61 -19.38 4.96
C TYR A 265 6.78 -18.51 5.91
N SER A 266 5.48 -18.75 5.94
CA SER A 266 4.53 -18.07 6.82
C SER A 266 3.58 -19.12 7.38
N GLN A 267 3.39 -19.14 8.71
CA GLN A 267 2.50 -20.13 9.34
C GLN A 267 1.03 -19.79 9.07
N LYS A 268 0.17 -20.81 9.14
CA LYS A 268 -1.24 -20.66 8.82
C LYS A 268 -1.92 -19.70 9.80
N GLY A 269 -2.79 -18.83 9.27
CA GLY A 269 -3.54 -17.85 10.06
C GLY A 269 -2.86 -16.50 10.27
N ILE A 270 -1.56 -16.40 9.98
CA ILE A 270 -0.88 -15.11 9.80
C ILE A 270 -1.27 -14.54 8.44
N LYS A 271 -1.30 -13.21 8.33
CA LYS A 271 -1.69 -12.53 7.09
C LYS A 271 -0.66 -12.73 5.97
N TYR A 272 0.55 -12.24 6.19
CA TYR A 272 1.73 -12.41 5.34
C TYR A 272 2.96 -12.03 6.17
N SER A 273 4.13 -12.49 5.74
CA SER A 273 5.44 -12.06 6.26
C SER A 273 6.19 -11.26 5.18
N ARG A 274 6.84 -10.16 5.59
CA ARG A 274 7.64 -9.28 4.74
C ARG A 274 9.10 -9.73 4.71
N LEU A 275 9.62 -10.07 3.54
CA LEU A 275 11.03 -10.40 3.36
C LEU A 275 11.76 -9.17 2.84
N ALA A 276 12.36 -8.43 3.75
CA ALA A 276 13.15 -7.23 3.43
C ALA A 276 14.58 -7.62 3.05
N ILE A 277 15.02 -7.23 1.87
CA ILE A 277 16.37 -7.48 1.35
C ILE A 277 17.13 -6.16 1.42
N PHE A 278 18.17 -6.09 2.24
CA PHE A 278 19.04 -4.92 2.33
C PHE A 278 20.36 -5.18 1.63
N ILE A 279 20.80 -4.19 0.85
CA ILE A 279 22.12 -4.15 0.21
C ILE A 279 22.92 -3.06 0.90
N LEU A 280 23.96 -3.49 1.61
CA LEU A 280 24.78 -2.63 2.45
C LEU A 280 26.15 -2.49 1.80
N GLU A 281 26.57 -1.27 1.50
CA GLU A 281 27.90 -0.96 1.01
C GLU A 281 28.92 -1.10 2.15
N GLN A 282 30.00 -1.84 1.90
CA GLN A 282 31.09 -2.01 2.85
C GLN A 282 31.97 -0.76 2.93
N PRO A 283 32.61 -0.49 4.09
CA PRO A 283 33.44 0.69 4.26
C PRO A 283 34.58 0.75 3.24
N LEU A 284 35.01 1.96 2.92
CA LEU A 284 36.12 2.18 1.99
C LEU A 284 37.45 1.97 2.72
N LEU A 285 38.41 1.35 2.03
CA LEU A 285 39.73 1.01 2.61
C LEU A 285 40.57 2.27 2.89
N ASP A 286 40.46 3.27 2.02
CA ASP A 286 40.93 4.63 2.24
C ASP A 286 39.86 5.62 1.71
N PRO A 287 39.22 6.42 2.58
CA PRO A 287 38.23 7.41 2.18
C PRO A 287 38.78 8.49 1.24
N LEU A 288 40.10 8.73 1.27
CA LEU A 288 40.80 9.79 0.54
C LEU A 288 41.47 9.29 -0.74
N ALA A 289 41.55 7.98 -0.92
CA ALA A 289 42.13 7.38 -2.11
C ALA A 289 41.37 7.80 -3.38
N PRO A 290 42.08 8.13 -4.48
CA PRO A 290 41.44 8.43 -5.75
C PRO A 290 40.60 7.24 -6.20
N ALA A 291 39.39 7.50 -6.72
CA ALA A 291 38.44 6.49 -7.19
C ALA A 291 38.87 5.73 -8.46
N THR A 292 40.15 5.42 -8.60
CA THR A 292 40.84 4.65 -9.65
C THR A 292 41.53 3.41 -9.10
N SER A 293 41.60 3.21 -7.78
CA SER A 293 42.10 1.96 -7.19
C SER A 293 41.12 0.81 -7.44
N ALA A 294 41.65 -0.35 -7.84
CA ALA A 294 40.86 -1.55 -8.15
C ALA A 294 40.17 -2.16 -6.91
N GLN A 295 40.74 -1.95 -5.72
CA GLN A 295 40.17 -2.37 -4.44
C GLN A 295 39.74 -1.13 -3.66
N ARG A 296 38.43 -0.86 -3.69
CA ARG A 296 37.84 0.35 -3.10
C ARG A 296 37.27 0.09 -1.69
N SER A 297 36.82 -1.13 -1.42
CA SER A 297 36.14 -1.51 -0.20
C SER A 297 37.01 -2.41 0.68
N GLN A 298 36.93 -2.21 1.98
CA GLN A 298 37.49 -3.10 2.99
C GLN A 298 36.64 -4.37 3.06
N SER A 299 37.28 -5.52 2.86
CA SER A 299 36.62 -6.82 3.02
C SER A 299 36.34 -7.10 4.49
N ILE A 300 35.20 -7.72 4.75
CA ILE A 300 34.80 -8.18 6.08
C ILE A 300 35.37 -9.57 6.33
N ASP A 301 35.92 -9.79 7.52
CA ASP A 301 36.33 -11.12 7.95
C ASP A 301 35.09 -11.97 8.31
N VAL A 302 34.70 -12.84 7.37
CA VAL A 302 33.55 -13.74 7.54
C VAL A 302 33.83 -14.82 8.59
N ALA A 303 35.09 -15.26 8.75
CA ALA A 303 35.45 -16.26 9.74
C ALA A 303 35.31 -15.69 11.15
N ALA A 304 35.76 -14.45 11.37
CA ALA A 304 35.58 -13.75 12.64
C ALA A 304 34.09 -13.54 13.00
N ILE A 305 33.25 -13.20 12.02
CA ILE A 305 31.80 -13.05 12.24
C ILE A 305 31.16 -14.39 12.62
N LYS A 306 31.56 -15.48 11.95
CA LYS A 306 31.08 -16.83 12.28
C LYS A 306 31.54 -17.25 13.68
N ALA A 307 32.78 -16.94 14.07
CA ALA A 307 33.33 -17.26 15.38
C ALA A 307 32.67 -16.47 16.52
N ALA A 308 32.20 -15.24 16.26
CA ALA A 308 31.53 -14.41 17.26
C ALA A 308 30.12 -14.91 17.63
N ASP A 309 29.55 -15.85 16.87
CA ASP A 309 28.22 -16.49 17.01
C ASP A 309 26.99 -15.55 17.12
N ARG A 310 27.19 -14.24 17.13
CA ARG A 310 26.13 -13.24 17.27
C ARG A 310 25.26 -13.11 16.03
N TYR A 311 25.86 -13.31 14.85
CA TYR A 311 25.21 -13.08 13.55
C TYR A 311 25.08 -14.36 12.72
N THR A 312 25.30 -15.52 13.34
CA THR A 312 25.09 -16.87 12.79
C THR A 312 23.70 -17.40 13.14
N GLN A 313 23.16 -16.98 14.29
CA GLN A 313 21.81 -17.29 14.72
C GLN A 313 20.78 -16.59 13.83
N ARG A 314 19.80 -17.36 13.37
CA ARG A 314 18.75 -16.86 12.47
C ARG A 314 17.69 -16.07 13.23
N ASP A 315 17.24 -16.60 14.36
CA ASP A 315 16.17 -16.01 15.16
C ASP A 315 16.70 -14.87 16.04
N GLY A 316 15.90 -13.84 16.25
CA GLY A 316 16.29 -12.64 17.00
C GLY A 316 17.31 -11.74 16.29
N PHE A 317 17.54 -11.94 14.98
CA PHE A 317 18.55 -11.19 14.23
C PHE A 317 18.17 -9.72 14.05
N ILE A 318 18.99 -8.80 14.57
CA ILE A 318 18.78 -7.35 14.46
C ILE A 318 19.77 -6.73 13.46
N LEU A 319 19.28 -6.36 12.27
CA LEU A 319 20.10 -5.78 11.20
C LEU A 319 20.83 -4.50 11.62
N ARG A 320 20.20 -3.65 12.44
CA ARG A 320 20.79 -2.39 12.95
C ARG A 320 22.10 -2.63 13.70
N SER A 321 22.18 -3.73 14.47
CA SER A 321 23.38 -4.08 15.20
C SER A 321 24.52 -4.44 14.24
N LEU A 322 24.24 -5.23 13.20
CA LEU A 322 25.23 -5.59 12.19
C LEU A 322 25.74 -4.34 11.46
N VAL A 323 24.84 -3.48 10.99
CA VAL A 323 25.15 -2.21 10.32
C VAL A 323 26.10 -1.36 11.14
N ASN A 324 25.83 -1.19 12.44
CA ASN A 324 26.68 -0.39 13.32
C ASN A 324 28.02 -1.08 13.62
N SER A 325 28.02 -2.40 13.83
CA SER A 325 29.25 -3.15 14.19
C SER A 325 30.28 -3.19 13.06
N GLN A 326 29.82 -3.28 11.81
CA GLN A 326 30.67 -3.39 10.62
C GLN A 326 30.75 -2.07 9.83
N ASN A 327 30.21 -0.97 10.39
CA ASN A 327 30.15 0.36 9.77
C ASN A 327 29.62 0.34 8.32
N LEU A 328 28.52 -0.39 8.10
CA LEU A 328 27.94 -0.59 6.78
C LEU A 328 27.01 0.57 6.42
N LYS A 329 26.95 0.93 5.13
CA LYS A 329 26.02 1.95 4.65
C LYS A 329 24.86 1.32 3.88
N PRO A 330 23.59 1.54 4.25
CA PRO A 330 22.47 1.01 3.47
C PRO A 330 22.38 1.73 2.12
N ALA A 331 22.77 1.02 1.04
CA ALA A 331 22.84 1.56 -0.32
C ALA A 331 21.65 1.14 -1.19
N GLY A 332 21.05 -0.01 -0.90
CA GLY A 332 19.90 -0.52 -1.63
C GLY A 332 18.96 -1.31 -0.72
N VAL A 333 17.73 -1.48 -1.18
CA VAL A 333 16.71 -2.25 -0.49
C VAL A 333 15.71 -2.78 -1.50
N ASP A 334 15.21 -3.98 -1.27
CA ASP A 334 14.13 -4.62 -2.01
C ASP A 334 13.22 -5.36 -1.00
N LEU A 335 12.06 -5.79 -1.45
CA LEU A 335 11.05 -6.43 -0.62
C LEU A 335 10.22 -7.38 -1.48
N PHE A 336 9.91 -8.55 -0.93
CA PHE A 336 8.77 -9.35 -1.36
C PHE A 336 8.04 -9.90 -0.13
N ARG A 337 6.85 -10.47 -0.31
CA ARG A 337 6.06 -11.02 0.78
C ARG A 337 5.80 -12.49 0.55
N THR A 338 5.59 -13.22 1.62
CA THR A 338 5.10 -14.60 1.57
C THR A 338 3.89 -14.76 2.47
N GLN A 339 3.02 -15.71 2.15
CA GLN A 339 1.84 -16.05 2.94
C GLN A 339 1.69 -17.57 2.94
N TYR A 340 0.94 -18.10 3.91
CA TYR A 340 0.64 -19.52 3.91
C TYR A 340 -0.14 -19.90 2.64
N ASP A 341 0.37 -20.90 1.93
CA ASP A 341 -0.23 -21.47 0.71
C ASP A 341 -0.21 -23.00 0.77
N GLU A 342 -0.71 -23.66 -0.28
CA GLU A 342 -0.77 -25.12 -0.37
C GLU A 342 0.62 -25.79 -0.35
N GLY A 343 1.65 -25.08 -0.84
CA GLY A 343 3.02 -25.58 -0.92
C GLY A 343 3.82 -25.42 0.38
N THR A 344 3.39 -24.53 1.27
CA THR A 344 4.18 -24.07 2.42
C THR A 344 4.56 -25.21 3.35
N ALA A 345 3.61 -26.09 3.68
CA ALA A 345 3.87 -27.24 4.55
C ALA A 345 4.94 -28.18 3.98
N GLY A 346 4.87 -28.47 2.67
CA GLY A 346 5.85 -29.33 2.00
C GLY A 346 7.24 -28.68 1.92
N VAL A 347 7.33 -27.37 1.69
CA VAL A 347 8.59 -26.62 1.70
C VAL A 347 9.22 -26.64 3.10
N MET A 348 8.41 -26.40 4.14
CA MET A 348 8.87 -26.45 5.52
C MET A 348 9.39 -27.84 5.90
N GLN A 349 8.69 -28.91 5.51
CA GLN A 349 9.13 -30.28 5.76
C GLN A 349 10.47 -30.60 5.06
N ARG A 350 10.63 -30.24 3.78
CA ARG A 350 11.89 -30.45 3.04
C ARG A 350 13.05 -29.66 3.62
N ALA A 351 12.77 -28.47 4.15
CA ALA A 351 13.77 -27.61 4.79
C ALA A 351 14.01 -27.94 6.27
N GLY A 352 13.32 -28.93 6.85
CA GLY A 352 13.46 -29.31 8.27
C GLY A 352 12.92 -28.27 9.25
N ILE A 353 11.94 -27.46 8.83
CA ILE A 353 11.39 -26.34 9.60
C ILE A 353 10.13 -26.81 10.36
N ALA A 354 10.11 -26.58 11.68
CA ALA A 354 8.96 -26.89 12.53
C ALA A 354 7.82 -25.86 12.42
N GLY A 355 6.62 -26.23 12.85
CA GLY A 355 5.45 -25.34 12.91
C GLY A 355 4.61 -25.29 11.63
N TRP A 356 4.74 -26.27 10.74
CA TRP A 356 3.88 -26.43 9.56
C TRP A 356 2.47 -26.91 9.93
N ASP A 357 2.34 -27.53 11.10
CA ASP A 357 1.13 -28.06 11.72
C ASP A 357 0.46 -27.08 12.71
N VAL A 358 1.00 -25.87 12.84
CA VAL A 358 0.51 -24.83 13.75
C VAL A 358 -0.36 -23.82 12.98
N GLU A 359 -1.49 -23.44 13.58
CA GLU A 359 -2.40 -22.42 13.05
C GLU A 359 -2.68 -21.33 14.09
N PHE A 360 -2.41 -20.08 13.70
CA PHE A 360 -2.75 -18.92 14.50
C PHE A 360 -4.20 -18.50 14.27
N LYS A 361 -4.93 -18.30 15.38
CA LYS A 361 -6.26 -17.71 15.36
C LYS A 361 -6.23 -16.36 16.03
N ARG A 362 -7.09 -15.45 15.56
CA ARG A 362 -7.24 -14.14 16.19
C ARG A 362 -7.71 -14.32 17.62
N LYS A 363 -7.01 -13.68 18.57
CA LYS A 363 -7.40 -13.63 19.98
C LYS A 363 -8.81 -13.07 20.07
N ARG A 364 -9.73 -13.85 20.65
CA ARG A 364 -11.10 -13.41 20.88
C ARG A 364 -11.07 -12.38 22.01
N ILE A 365 -11.46 -11.14 21.71
CA ILE A 365 -11.61 -10.10 22.72
C ILE A 365 -12.95 -10.32 23.39
N GLU A 366 -12.93 -10.72 24.66
CA GLU A 366 -14.14 -10.77 25.47
C GLU A 366 -14.63 -9.34 25.72
N PRO A 367 -15.93 -9.07 25.57
CA PRO A 367 -16.46 -7.74 25.86
C PRO A 367 -16.21 -7.42 27.33
N LEU A 368 -15.74 -6.20 27.61
CA LEU A 368 -15.54 -5.74 28.98
C LEU A 368 -16.85 -5.92 29.77
N PRO A 369 -16.78 -6.36 31.04
CA PRO A 369 -17.96 -6.51 31.87
C PRO A 369 -18.72 -5.19 31.94
N TYR A 370 -20.03 -5.27 31.77
CA TYR A 370 -20.92 -4.10 31.75
C TYR A 370 -20.84 -3.35 33.09
N LYS A 371 -20.09 -2.25 33.12
CA LYS A 371 -20.12 -1.31 34.24
C LYS A 371 -21.34 -0.41 34.08
N ARG A 372 -22.36 -0.67 34.90
CA ARG A 372 -23.43 0.31 35.15
C ARG A 372 -22.78 1.57 35.73
N LEU A 373 -23.13 2.75 35.19
CA LEU A 373 -22.81 4.02 35.84
C LEU A 373 -23.41 3.96 37.26
N LYS A 374 -22.64 4.34 38.30
CA LYS A 374 -23.16 4.41 39.67
C LYS A 374 -24.31 5.41 39.70
N GLY A 375 -25.56 4.92 39.76
CA GLY A 375 -26.78 5.72 39.74
C GLY A 375 -28.03 5.00 39.23
N GLU A 376 -27.89 3.91 38.45
CA GLU A 376 -29.06 3.15 37.99
C GLU A 376 -29.49 2.09 39.01
N SER A 377 -30.44 2.46 39.86
CA SER A 377 -31.16 1.56 40.74
C SER A 377 -32.08 0.61 39.96
N THR A 378 -32.32 -0.54 40.58
CA THR A 378 -32.86 -1.78 40.05
C THR A 378 -34.31 -1.67 39.53
N THR A 379 -34.51 -1.80 38.22
CA THR A 379 -35.68 -2.44 37.59
C THR A 379 -35.26 -3.11 36.28
N PRO A 380 -35.77 -4.31 35.94
CA PRO A 380 -35.38 -5.00 34.71
C PRO A 380 -36.17 -4.39 33.55
N SER A 381 -35.59 -3.42 32.85
CA SER A 381 -36.15 -2.92 31.60
C SER A 381 -35.76 -3.85 30.46
N LEU A 382 -36.74 -4.59 29.92
CA LEU A 382 -36.66 -5.42 28.70
C LEU A 382 -36.56 -4.57 27.43
N LEU A 383 -35.65 -3.60 27.40
CA LEU A 383 -35.33 -2.83 26.20
C LEU A 383 -33.82 -2.88 25.99
N ALA A 384 -33.33 -4.03 25.56
CA ALA A 384 -32.07 -4.10 24.85
C ALA A 384 -32.17 -3.15 23.64
N ALA A 385 -31.51 -2.00 23.73
CA ALA A 385 -31.32 -1.15 22.57
C ALA A 385 -30.65 -2.02 21.48
N PRO A 386 -31.18 -2.02 20.24
CA PRO A 386 -30.55 -2.77 19.18
C PRO A 386 -29.11 -2.26 19.02
N ARG A 387 -28.15 -3.20 18.98
CA ARG A 387 -26.76 -2.90 18.60
C ARG A 387 -26.76 -1.98 17.38
N PRO A 388 -25.84 -0.99 17.31
CA PRO A 388 -25.67 -0.25 16.06
C PRO A 388 -25.31 -1.27 14.98
N THR A 389 -26.25 -1.50 14.07
CA THR A 389 -25.97 -2.16 12.80
C THR A 389 -24.85 -1.39 12.10
N PRO A 390 -24.03 -2.07 11.26
CA PRO A 390 -23.01 -1.39 10.48
C PRO A 390 -23.65 -0.19 9.79
N THR A 391 -23.05 0.99 10.01
CA THR A 391 -23.51 2.28 9.49
C THR A 391 -24.12 2.08 8.11
N ALA A 392 -25.44 2.24 8.01
CA ALA A 392 -26.14 2.14 6.75
C ALA A 392 -25.40 3.00 5.73
N LYS A 393 -24.95 2.40 4.63
CA LYS A 393 -24.28 3.14 3.55
C LYS A 393 -25.20 4.29 3.16
N ARG A 394 -24.71 5.52 3.28
CA ARG A 394 -25.48 6.72 2.93
C ARG A 394 -25.92 6.59 1.48
N THR A 395 -27.21 6.78 1.23
CA THR A 395 -27.80 6.67 -0.10
C THR A 395 -27.58 7.91 -0.96
N GLN A 396 -27.23 9.06 -0.37
CA GLN A 396 -27.03 10.33 -1.06
C GLN A 396 -25.56 10.74 -1.03
N LYS A 397 -25.02 11.11 -2.20
CA LYS A 397 -23.66 11.65 -2.38
C LYS A 397 -23.55 13.07 -1.83
N GLN A 398 -22.40 13.41 -1.27
CA GLN A 398 -22.14 14.74 -0.69
C GLN A 398 -20.82 15.34 -1.13
N ASP A 399 -20.78 16.67 -1.18
CA ASP A 399 -19.56 17.47 -1.42
C ASP A 399 -18.70 16.90 -2.57
N SER A 400 -17.50 16.37 -2.25
CA SER A 400 -16.55 15.81 -3.21
C SER A 400 -16.93 14.43 -3.79
N GLU A 401 -17.95 13.77 -3.24
CA GLU A 401 -18.50 12.51 -3.78
C GLU A 401 -19.37 12.73 -5.03
N ILE A 402 -19.77 13.98 -5.30
CA ILE A 402 -20.53 14.36 -6.50
C ILE A 402 -19.53 14.51 -7.65
N THR A 403 -19.63 13.65 -8.66
CA THR A 403 -18.68 13.59 -9.77
C THR A 403 -19.04 14.47 -10.97
N ALA A 404 -20.18 15.18 -10.92
CA ALA A 404 -20.68 15.99 -12.02
C ALA A 404 -19.94 17.34 -12.15
N ARG A 405 -19.76 17.81 -13.39
CA ARG A 405 -19.09 19.10 -13.67
C ARG A 405 -19.98 20.31 -13.37
N TYR A 406 -21.27 20.19 -13.72
CA TYR A 406 -22.30 21.21 -13.48
C TYR A 406 -23.36 20.65 -12.52
N ILE A 407 -23.90 21.51 -11.68
CA ILE A 407 -24.96 21.19 -10.73
C ILE A 407 -26.04 22.27 -10.77
N GLN A 408 -27.28 21.87 -10.48
CA GLN A 408 -28.40 22.77 -10.34
C GLN A 408 -28.73 22.94 -8.85
N LEU A 409 -28.82 24.19 -8.36
CA LEU A 409 -29.07 24.46 -6.94
C LEU A 409 -30.56 24.69 -6.65
N VAL A 410 -30.98 24.18 -5.50
CA VAL A 410 -32.35 24.22 -5.00
C VAL A 410 -32.38 24.76 -3.57
N ASP A 411 -33.44 25.50 -3.23
CA ASP A 411 -33.69 26.00 -1.89
C ASP A 411 -33.94 24.82 -0.91
N PRO A 412 -33.21 24.74 0.22
CA PRO A 412 -33.32 23.65 1.17
C PRO A 412 -34.69 23.54 1.87
N SER A 413 -35.49 24.62 1.89
CA SER A 413 -36.79 24.69 2.56
C SER A 413 -37.95 24.29 1.64
N THR A 414 -37.95 24.78 0.40
CA THR A 414 -39.06 24.58 -0.56
C THR A 414 -38.79 23.48 -1.58
N ASN A 415 -37.54 23.00 -1.68
CA ASN A 415 -37.05 22.11 -2.74
C ASN A 415 -37.34 22.62 -4.17
N ARG A 416 -37.52 23.94 -4.35
CA ARG A 416 -37.66 24.57 -5.67
C ARG A 416 -36.35 25.18 -6.15
N LEU A 417 -36.19 25.28 -7.47
CA LEU A 417 -35.03 25.94 -8.08
C LEU A 417 -34.99 27.40 -7.65
N TYR A 418 -33.79 27.93 -7.44
CA TYR A 418 -33.64 29.37 -7.26
C TYR A 418 -34.04 30.07 -8.55
N GLU A 419 -34.95 31.03 -8.44
CA GLU A 419 -35.44 31.85 -9.55
C GLU A 419 -34.75 33.22 -9.53
N ASP A 420 -34.52 33.79 -10.71
CA ASP A 420 -34.03 35.15 -10.84
C ASP A 420 -35.18 36.14 -10.50
N PRO A 421 -34.99 37.04 -9.52
CA PRO A 421 -36.03 37.98 -9.10
C PRO A 421 -36.49 38.93 -10.22
N ALA A 422 -35.71 39.12 -11.28
CA ALA A 422 -36.08 39.98 -12.41
C ALA A 422 -36.89 39.27 -13.51
N THR A 423 -36.69 37.96 -13.69
CA THR A 423 -37.25 37.21 -14.84
C THR A 423 -38.15 36.04 -14.45
N GLN A 424 -38.23 35.70 -13.16
CA GLN A 424 -38.96 34.53 -12.62
C GLN A 424 -38.56 33.20 -13.29
N GLN A 425 -37.37 33.15 -13.90
CA GLN A 425 -36.82 31.95 -14.53
C GLN A 425 -35.80 31.28 -13.60
N PRO A 426 -35.67 29.93 -13.66
CA PRO A 426 -34.70 29.21 -12.87
C PRO A 426 -33.27 29.62 -13.26
N LEU A 427 -32.44 29.88 -12.25
CA LEU A 427 -31.04 30.24 -12.44
C LEU A 427 -30.30 29.16 -13.24
N PRO A 428 -29.33 29.52 -14.10
CA PRO A 428 -28.59 28.54 -14.89
C PRO A 428 -27.72 27.63 -14.01
N PRO A 429 -27.38 26.41 -14.50
CA PRO A 429 -26.50 25.48 -13.80
C PRO A 429 -25.14 26.09 -13.46
N ARG A 430 -24.64 25.81 -12.26
CA ARG A 430 -23.34 26.31 -11.76
C ARG A 430 -22.30 25.21 -11.77
N THR A 431 -21.02 25.59 -11.84
CA THR A 431 -19.94 24.60 -11.75
C THR A 431 -19.80 24.09 -10.31
N LEU A 432 -19.65 22.77 -10.14
CA LEU A 432 -19.48 22.16 -8.82
C LEU A 432 -18.29 22.79 -8.08
N ARG A 433 -17.17 22.96 -8.77
CA ARG A 433 -15.94 23.56 -8.21
C ARG A 433 -16.15 25.00 -7.73
N GLY A 434 -16.95 25.80 -8.46
CA GLY A 434 -17.27 27.17 -8.05
C GLY A 434 -18.13 27.20 -6.78
N VAL A 435 -19.13 26.32 -6.69
CA VAL A 435 -20.02 26.23 -5.52
C VAL A 435 -19.25 25.72 -4.30
N LEU A 436 -18.43 24.69 -4.44
CA LEU A 436 -17.58 24.16 -3.36
C LEU A 436 -16.54 25.17 -2.86
N ALA A 437 -16.05 26.07 -3.72
CA ALA A 437 -15.10 27.11 -3.32
C ALA A 437 -15.74 28.21 -2.45
N THR A 438 -17.04 28.43 -2.59
CA THR A 438 -17.80 29.43 -1.81
C THR A 438 -18.41 28.89 -0.51
N LEU A 439 -18.40 27.57 -0.33
CA LEU A 439 -19.03 26.90 0.81
C LEU A 439 -18.07 26.77 2.00
N ASP A 440 -18.54 27.16 3.19
CA ASP A 440 -17.86 26.81 4.44
C ASP A 440 -18.25 25.39 4.87
N PHE A 441 -17.32 24.46 4.70
CA PHE A 441 -17.49 23.06 5.07
C PHE A 441 -17.65 22.82 6.58
N LYS A 442 -17.42 23.81 7.45
CA LYS A 442 -17.71 23.67 8.89
C LYS A 442 -19.20 23.80 9.19
N THR A 443 -19.88 24.73 8.52
CA THR A 443 -21.28 25.09 8.80
C THR A 443 -22.27 24.45 7.81
N HIS A 444 -21.87 24.35 6.55
CA HIS A 444 -22.73 23.91 5.45
C HIS A 444 -22.21 22.61 4.81
N ARG A 445 -23.09 21.90 4.10
CA ARG A 445 -22.76 20.76 3.25
C ARG A 445 -23.61 20.76 1.99
N LEU A 446 -23.07 20.23 0.90
CA LEU A 446 -23.78 20.06 -0.36
C LEU A 446 -24.30 18.61 -0.47
N ILE A 447 -25.59 18.44 -0.72
CA ILE A 447 -26.23 17.11 -0.83
C ILE A 447 -26.89 16.99 -2.19
N GLN A 448 -26.60 15.91 -2.91
CA GLN A 448 -27.30 15.54 -4.14
C GLN A 448 -28.68 14.95 -3.80
N VAL A 449 -29.74 15.58 -4.33
CA VAL A 449 -31.14 15.18 -4.10
C VAL A 449 -31.65 14.30 -5.23
N SER A 450 -31.24 14.56 -6.47
CA SER A 450 -31.62 13.75 -7.63
C SER A 450 -30.83 12.44 -7.70
N PRO A 451 -31.46 11.30 -7.99
CA PRO A 451 -30.74 10.05 -8.25
C PRO A 451 -29.85 10.19 -9.49
N ASP A 452 -28.75 9.42 -9.55
CA ASP A 452 -27.88 9.41 -10.73
C ASP A 452 -28.57 8.75 -11.93
N GLU A 453 -28.44 9.34 -13.11
CA GLU A 453 -28.91 8.77 -14.38
C GLU A 453 -27.73 8.38 -15.28
N PRO A 454 -27.10 7.21 -15.06
CA PRO A 454 -25.86 6.81 -15.76
C PRO A 454 -26.02 6.61 -17.28
N ARG A 455 -27.25 6.55 -17.80
CA ARG A 455 -27.54 6.40 -19.24
C ARG A 455 -27.71 7.75 -19.96
N ASN A 456 -27.79 8.86 -19.22
CA ASN A 456 -28.00 10.19 -19.77
C ASN A 456 -26.69 11.00 -19.70
N ARG A 457 -26.12 11.35 -20.85
CA ARG A 457 -24.83 12.07 -20.92
C ARG A 457 -24.94 13.54 -20.54
N ASP A 458 -26.13 14.12 -20.65
CA ASP A 458 -26.40 15.54 -20.35
C ASP A 458 -27.05 15.71 -18.96
N PHE A 459 -26.96 14.69 -18.11
CA PHE A 459 -27.53 14.72 -16.76
C PHE A 459 -26.83 15.76 -15.88
N ILE A 460 -27.62 16.70 -15.36
CA ILE A 460 -27.19 17.72 -14.39
C ILE A 460 -27.86 17.40 -13.04
N PRO A 461 -27.10 16.99 -12.01
CA PRO A 461 -27.70 16.66 -10.73
C PRO A 461 -28.21 17.90 -10.00
N VAL A 462 -29.37 17.73 -9.36
CA VAL A 462 -30.00 18.72 -8.48
C VAL A 462 -29.43 18.56 -7.08
N CYS A 463 -28.82 19.62 -6.58
CA CYS A 463 -28.15 19.67 -5.29
C CYS A 463 -28.75 20.76 -4.39
N LYS A 464 -28.74 20.52 -3.09
CA LYS A 464 -29.13 21.52 -2.09
C LYS A 464 -28.02 21.72 -1.06
N ILE A 465 -27.91 22.96 -0.58
CA ILE A 465 -26.98 23.33 0.48
C ILE A 465 -27.73 23.26 1.80
N VAL A 466 -27.23 22.48 2.75
CA VAL A 466 -27.88 22.25 4.05
C VAL A 466 -26.96 22.65 5.17
N GLU A 467 -27.47 23.43 6.12
CA GLU A 467 -26.75 23.75 7.35
C GLU A 467 -26.74 22.56 8.31
N LYS A 468 -25.55 22.22 8.84
CA LYS A 468 -25.36 21.04 9.69
C LYS A 468 -26.15 21.11 11.00
N LYS A 469 -26.28 22.31 11.59
CA LYS A 469 -27.00 22.55 12.84
C LYS A 469 -28.51 22.30 12.69
N ASP A 470 -29.08 22.69 11.56
CA ASP A 470 -30.51 22.57 11.29
C ASP A 470 -30.95 21.17 10.94
N GLU A 471 -30.10 20.43 10.22
CA GLU A 471 -30.36 19.02 9.97
C GLU A 471 -30.32 18.22 11.28
N TYR A 472 -29.36 18.50 12.16
CA TYR A 472 -29.28 17.86 13.47
C TYR A 472 -30.53 18.15 14.33
N ARG A 473 -31.01 19.40 14.35
CA ARG A 473 -32.24 19.78 15.06
C ARG A 473 -33.46 19.04 14.51
N ARG A 474 -33.62 18.98 13.19
CA ARG A 474 -34.73 18.26 12.53
C ARG A 474 -34.68 16.75 12.75
N GLU A 475 -33.48 16.16 12.72
CA GLU A 475 -33.30 14.74 12.99
C GLU A 475 -33.61 14.40 14.45
N LYS A 476 -33.22 15.27 15.39
CA LYS A 476 -33.56 15.14 16.81
C LYS A 476 -35.08 15.17 17.03
N LEU A 477 -35.77 16.17 16.49
CA LEU A 477 -37.23 16.28 16.57
C LEU A 477 -37.94 15.09 15.91
N ARG A 478 -37.45 14.63 14.75
CA ARG A 478 -38.00 13.44 14.07
C ARG A 478 -37.81 12.17 14.89
N LYS A 479 -36.67 12.00 15.55
CA LYS A 479 -36.39 10.88 16.45
C LYS A 479 -37.25 10.94 17.71
N GLU A 480 -37.50 12.13 18.25
CA GLU A 480 -38.41 12.34 19.39
C GLU A 480 -39.86 11.99 18.99
N ALA A 481 -40.36 12.53 17.88
CA ALA A 481 -41.69 12.20 17.36
C ALA A 481 -41.84 10.72 16.99
N GLN A 482 -40.80 10.08 16.45
CA GLN A 482 -40.80 8.63 16.19
C GLN A 482 -40.76 7.79 17.47
N LYS A 483 -40.11 8.27 18.53
CA LYS A 483 -40.14 7.60 19.85
C LYS A 483 -41.52 7.72 20.46
N GLU A 484 -42.15 8.89 20.38
CA GLU A 484 -43.52 9.11 20.87
C GLU A 484 -44.53 8.25 20.11
N SER A 485 -44.48 8.21 18.77
CA SER A 485 -45.39 7.38 17.98
C SER A 485 -45.18 5.89 18.22
N LYS A 486 -43.92 5.42 18.33
CA LYS A 486 -43.62 4.03 18.70
C LYS A 486 -44.04 3.70 20.13
N ALA A 487 -43.93 4.64 21.07
CA ALA A 487 -44.39 4.45 22.44
C ALA A 487 -45.92 4.35 22.50
N LEU A 488 -46.65 5.18 21.75
CA LEU A 488 -48.10 5.04 21.60
C LEU A 488 -48.47 3.69 20.99
N GLN A 489 -47.80 3.30 19.90
CA GLN A 489 -48.07 2.04 19.20
C GLN A 489 -47.69 0.80 20.02
N ALA A 490 -46.67 0.89 20.87
CA ALA A 490 -46.29 -0.17 21.81
C ALA A 490 -47.28 -0.26 22.99
N LYS A 491 -47.85 0.86 23.45
CA LYS A 491 -48.90 0.87 24.47
C LYS A 491 -50.17 0.19 23.94
N THR A 492 -50.62 0.52 22.74
CA THR A 492 -51.84 -0.06 22.15
C THR A 492 -51.70 -1.55 21.78
N ASN A 493 -50.50 -1.98 21.37
CA ASN A 493 -50.23 -3.39 21.10
C ASN A 493 -49.90 -4.23 22.34
N SER A 494 -49.80 -3.62 23.53
CA SER A 494 -49.52 -4.38 24.75
C SER A 494 -50.79 -5.08 25.25
N VAL A 495 -50.75 -6.42 25.32
CA VAL A 495 -51.79 -7.24 25.93
C VAL A 495 -51.48 -7.41 27.41
N LYS A 496 -52.44 -7.13 28.29
CA LYS A 496 -52.33 -7.35 29.73
C LYS A 496 -53.24 -8.50 30.14
N THR A 497 -52.64 -9.54 30.69
CA THR A 497 -53.34 -10.70 31.22
C THR A 497 -53.72 -10.45 32.68
N LEU A 498 -55.00 -10.59 33.03
CA LEU A 498 -55.47 -10.49 34.40
C LEU A 498 -56.15 -11.80 34.81
N GLU A 499 -55.59 -12.45 35.82
CA GLU A 499 -56.11 -13.71 36.34
C GLU A 499 -57.15 -13.46 37.44
N LEU A 500 -58.33 -14.05 37.26
CA LEU A 500 -59.44 -14.06 38.22
C LEU A 500 -59.68 -15.49 38.72
N ASN A 501 -60.22 -15.60 39.93
CA ASN A 501 -60.69 -16.87 40.46
C ASN A 501 -62.22 -16.90 40.40
N TRP A 502 -62.79 -18.08 40.13
CA TRP A 502 -64.24 -18.26 40.04
C TRP A 502 -64.97 -17.92 41.36
N ALA A 503 -64.33 -18.21 42.50
CA ALA A 503 -64.83 -17.86 43.84
C ALA A 503 -64.05 -16.67 44.42
N ILE A 504 -64.07 -15.53 43.72
CA ILE A 504 -63.46 -14.27 44.17
C ILE A 504 -64.42 -13.49 45.07
N ASP A 505 -63.87 -12.82 46.08
CA ASP A 505 -64.63 -11.94 46.97
C ASP A 505 -65.11 -10.68 46.23
N GLY A 506 -66.26 -10.14 46.62
CA GLY A 506 -66.86 -8.98 45.95
C GLY A 506 -65.98 -7.73 45.96
N ASN A 507 -65.21 -7.51 47.04
CA ASN A 507 -64.35 -6.33 47.15
C ASN A 507 -63.08 -6.48 46.30
N ASP A 508 -62.49 -7.69 46.25
CA ASP A 508 -61.34 -7.99 45.38
C ASP A 508 -61.75 -7.98 43.89
N LEU A 509 -62.98 -8.38 43.57
CA LEU A 509 -63.50 -8.29 42.21
C LEU A 509 -63.61 -6.83 41.75
N SER A 510 -64.16 -5.94 42.59
CA SER A 510 -64.29 -4.51 42.24
C SER A 510 -62.93 -3.88 41.93
N HIS A 511 -61.93 -4.07 42.80
CA HIS A 511 -60.58 -3.53 42.57
C HIS A 511 -59.91 -4.06 41.31
N ARG A 512 -60.21 -5.30 40.91
CA ARG A 512 -59.68 -5.88 39.67
C ARG A 512 -60.40 -5.35 38.44
N LEU A 513 -61.71 -5.15 38.52
CA LEU A 513 -62.50 -4.53 37.45
C LEU A 513 -62.11 -3.06 37.23
N ASP A 514 -61.85 -2.30 38.29
CA ASP A 514 -61.33 -0.92 38.18
C ASP A 514 -60.00 -0.86 37.41
N ARG A 515 -59.13 -1.86 37.62
CA ARG A 515 -57.88 -1.97 36.86
C ARG A 515 -58.11 -2.35 35.40
N VAL A 516 -59.07 -3.23 35.13
CA VAL A 516 -59.46 -3.56 33.74
C VAL A 516 -59.95 -2.31 33.03
N LYS A 517 -60.82 -1.53 33.66
CA LYS A 517 -61.33 -0.27 33.12
C LYS A 517 -60.21 0.73 32.83
N ALA A 518 -59.31 0.95 33.79
CA ALA A 518 -58.15 1.83 33.60
C ALA A 518 -57.25 1.38 32.44
N PHE A 519 -57.06 0.07 32.23
CA PHE A 519 -56.26 -0.44 31.12
C PHE A 519 -56.94 -0.28 29.76
N LEU A 520 -58.27 -0.39 29.69
CA LEU A 520 -59.05 -0.15 28.48
C LEU A 520 -59.10 1.35 28.13
N GLU A 521 -59.25 2.23 29.13
CA GLU A 521 -59.19 3.70 28.96
C GLU A 521 -57.80 4.17 28.47
N GLU A 522 -56.73 3.49 28.87
CA GLU A 522 -55.37 3.72 28.36
C GLU A 522 -55.13 3.15 26.94
N GLY A 523 -56.15 2.52 26.32
CA GLY A 523 -56.10 1.98 24.97
C GLY A 523 -55.34 0.65 24.82
N ARG A 524 -55.16 -0.10 25.91
CA ARG A 524 -54.50 -1.42 25.90
C ARG A 524 -55.50 -2.55 25.64
N LYS A 525 -55.01 -3.70 25.17
CA LYS A 525 -55.81 -4.93 25.10
C LYS A 525 -55.72 -5.67 26.43
N VAL A 526 -56.84 -6.11 26.98
CA VAL A 526 -56.88 -6.87 28.24
C VAL A 526 -57.40 -8.28 27.97
N GLU A 527 -56.69 -9.29 28.45
CA GLU A 527 -57.07 -10.70 28.39
C GLU A 527 -57.37 -11.18 29.81
N ILE A 528 -58.60 -11.62 30.07
CA ILE A 528 -59.02 -12.04 31.41
C ILE A 528 -59.06 -13.56 31.46
N MET A 529 -58.22 -14.17 32.29
CA MET A 529 -58.18 -15.61 32.49
C MET A 529 -58.83 -15.97 33.82
N VAL A 530 -59.90 -16.76 33.79
CA VAL A 530 -60.58 -17.18 35.03
C VAL A 530 -60.23 -18.64 35.34
N ALA A 531 -59.50 -18.86 36.42
CA ALA A 531 -58.98 -20.17 36.81
C ALA A 531 -59.48 -20.58 38.20
N SER A 532 -59.64 -21.89 38.44
CA SER A 532 -60.00 -22.42 39.76
C SER A 532 -58.74 -22.71 40.59
N LYS A 533 -58.77 -22.39 41.88
CA LYS A 533 -57.66 -22.71 42.81
C LYS A 533 -57.66 -24.20 43.15
N LYS A 534 -56.51 -24.89 43.00
CA LYS A 534 -56.34 -26.33 43.27
C LYS A 534 -56.74 -26.82 44.67
N LYS A 535 -56.79 -25.94 45.68
CA LYS A 535 -57.22 -26.25 47.06
C LYS A 535 -58.25 -25.25 47.62
N GLY A 536 -59.01 -24.57 46.76
CA GLY A 536 -60.00 -23.54 47.16
C GLY A 536 -61.46 -23.98 47.03
N ARG A 537 -62.38 -23.19 47.60
CA ARG A 537 -63.84 -23.34 47.41
C ARG A 537 -64.17 -23.34 45.92
N LYS A 538 -64.97 -24.32 45.49
CA LYS A 538 -65.51 -24.37 44.12
C LYS A 538 -66.73 -23.46 44.04
N ALA A 539 -66.76 -22.57 43.05
CA ALA A 539 -67.89 -21.69 42.82
C ALA A 539 -69.10 -22.47 42.28
N THR A 540 -70.29 -22.03 42.66
CA THR A 540 -71.56 -22.53 42.12
C THR A 540 -71.86 -21.92 40.76
N ALA A 541 -72.73 -22.55 39.96
CA ALA A 541 -73.07 -22.07 38.62
C ALA A 541 -73.60 -20.63 38.62
N ALA A 542 -74.42 -20.26 39.61
CA ALA A 542 -74.96 -18.91 39.76
C ALA A 542 -73.87 -17.87 40.09
N GLU A 543 -72.86 -18.22 40.90
CA GLU A 543 -71.73 -17.34 41.20
C GLU A 543 -70.85 -17.10 39.96
N CYS A 544 -70.67 -18.12 39.11
CA CYS A 544 -69.93 -17.99 37.84
C CYS A 544 -70.64 -17.07 36.85
N GLU A 545 -71.97 -17.21 36.68
CA GLU A 545 -72.75 -16.34 35.81
C GLU A 545 -72.74 -14.88 36.31
N GLY A 546 -72.87 -14.68 37.62
CA GLY A 546 -72.81 -13.35 38.23
C GLY A 546 -71.43 -12.66 38.09
N LEU A 547 -70.35 -13.44 38.07
CA LEU A 547 -69.00 -12.92 37.82
C LEU A 547 -68.82 -12.51 36.34
N LEU A 548 -69.26 -13.35 35.40
CA LEU A 548 -69.18 -13.06 33.97
C LEU A 548 -70.05 -11.85 33.60
N GLY A 549 -71.24 -11.72 34.21
CA GLY A 549 -72.11 -10.56 34.03
C GLY A 549 -71.43 -9.24 34.43
N ARG A 550 -70.79 -9.20 35.60
CA ARG A 550 -70.07 -8.00 36.08
C ARG A 550 -68.82 -7.68 35.26
N VAL A 551 -68.08 -8.69 34.80
CA VAL A 551 -66.94 -8.47 33.89
C VAL A 551 -67.43 -7.87 32.57
N ARG A 552 -68.54 -8.37 32.04
CA ARG A 552 -69.10 -7.91 30.77
C ARG A 552 -69.63 -6.49 30.85
N GLU A 553 -70.31 -6.13 31.93
CA GLU A 553 -70.80 -4.77 32.18
C GLU A 553 -69.67 -3.73 32.17
N VAL A 554 -68.48 -4.07 32.68
CA VAL A 554 -67.31 -3.16 32.72
C VAL A 554 -66.53 -3.12 31.39
N VAL A 555 -66.69 -4.14 30.55
CA VAL A 555 -66.04 -4.19 29.22
C VAL A 555 -66.91 -3.53 28.15
N ASP A 556 -68.24 -3.69 28.25
CA ASP A 556 -69.22 -3.18 27.28
C ASP A 556 -69.69 -1.74 27.61
N GLY A 557 -69.48 -1.26 28.84
CA GLY A 557 -69.82 0.10 29.31
C GLY A 557 -68.61 1.00 29.48
#